data_AF-A0A6I1ZUQ2-F1
#
_entry.id   AF-A0A6I1ZUQ2-F1
#
_cell.length_a   1.000
_cell.length_b   1.000
_cell.length_c   1.000
_cell.angle_alpha   90.00
_cell.angle_beta   90.00
_cell.angle_gamma   90.00
#
_symmetry.space_group_name_H-M   'P 1'
#
loop_
_entity.id
_entity.type
_entity.pdbx_description
1 polymer ?
#
loop_
_entity_poly.entity_id
_entity_poly.type
_entity_poly.pdbx_seq_one_letter_code
_entity_poly.pdbx_strand_id
1 'polypeptide(L)' 'MSRKLTEGFATRAIHVGQQPDPGTGAVVPPVYQTTTYAQDDLAALA' A
#
# COMPACT_ATOMS: atom_id res chain seq x y z
N MET A 1 -1.16 25.92 -22.05
CA MET A 1 -1.56 24.54 -21.69
C MET A 1 -0.39 23.88 -20.97
N SER A 2 -0.36 23.93 -19.64
CA SER A 2 0.70 23.27 -18.85
C SER A 2 0.50 21.77 -18.97
N ARG A 3 1.41 21.07 -19.66
CA ARG A 3 1.38 19.61 -19.77
C ARG A 3 1.73 19.06 -18.40
N LYS A 4 0.74 18.49 -17.69
CA LYS A 4 1.03 17.55 -16.60
C LYS A 4 1.86 16.43 -17.23
N LEU A 5 3.16 16.43 -16.96
CA LEU A 5 4.04 15.32 -17.33
C LEU A 5 3.64 14.17 -16.42
N THR A 6 2.87 13.22 -16.95
CA THR A 6 2.71 11.92 -16.32
C THR A 6 4.10 11.37 -16.05
N GLU A 7 4.33 10.89 -14.82
CA GLU A 7 5.60 10.30 -14.40
C GLU A 7 6.16 9.32 -15.46
N GLY A 8 7.47 9.37 -15.69
CA GLY A 8 8.16 8.49 -16.63
C GLY A 8 8.08 7.02 -16.21
N PHE A 9 8.33 6.09 -17.14
CA PHE A 9 8.24 4.65 -16.86
C PHE A 9 9.12 4.22 -15.68
N ALA A 10 10.37 4.70 -15.61
CA ALA A 10 11.29 4.37 -14.53
C ALA A 10 10.75 4.80 -13.15
N THR A 11 10.23 6.03 -13.03
CA THR A 11 9.63 6.50 -11.78
C THR A 11 8.40 5.67 -11.41
N ARG A 12 7.56 5.35 -12.40
CA ARG A 12 6.36 4.55 -12.16
C ARG A 12 6.68 3.12 -11.73
N ALA A 13 7.70 2.50 -12.34
CA ALA A 13 8.12 1.14 -11.99
C ALA A 13 8.59 1.02 -10.53
N ILE A 14 9.15 2.09 -9.98
CA ILE A 14 9.64 2.12 -8.59
C ILE A 14 8.51 2.46 -7.61
N HIS A 15 7.64 3.42 -7.93
CA HIS A 15 6.75 4.03 -6.91
C HIS A 15 5.26 3.65 -7.02
N VAL A 16 4.78 3.15 -8.17
CA VAL A 16 3.35 2.85 -8.32
C VAL A 16 2.97 1.66 -7.44
N GLY A 17 1.90 1.83 -6.66
CA GLY A 17 1.42 0.81 -5.72
C GLY A 17 2.22 0.69 -4.43
N GLN A 18 3.21 1.57 -4.22
CA GLN A 18 4.16 1.53 -3.10
C GLN A 18 3.98 2.77 -2.21
N GLN A 19 2.87 2.82 -1.44
CA GLN A 19 2.68 3.86 -0.42
C GLN A 19 3.27 3.39 0.91
N PRO A 20 3.75 4.30 1.78
CA PRO A 20 4.19 3.94 3.12
C PRO A 20 3.08 3.21 3.89
N ASP A 21 3.45 2.20 4.67
CA ASP A 21 2.50 1.48 5.52
C ASP A 21 1.79 2.47 6.48
N PRO A 22 0.44 2.51 6.52
CA PRO A 22 -0.28 3.50 7.31
C PRO A 22 -0.19 3.26 8.82
N GLY A 23 0.13 2.03 9.27
CA GLY A 23 0.25 1.70 10.68
C GLY A 23 1.60 2.06 11.29
N THR A 24 2.68 2.08 10.50
CA THR A 24 4.06 2.19 10.98
C THR A 24 4.92 3.22 10.25
N GLY A 25 4.51 3.66 9.06
CA GLY A 25 5.30 4.53 8.19
C GLY A 25 6.44 3.83 7.44
N ALA A 26 6.51 2.49 7.47
CA ALA A 26 7.52 1.75 6.74
C ALA A 26 7.44 2.04 5.23
N VAL A 27 8.55 2.47 4.64
CA VAL A 27 8.65 2.77 3.19
C VAL A 27 9.01 1.55 2.34
N VAL A 28 9.51 0.49 2.98
CA VAL A 28 9.68 -0.83 2.37
C VAL A 28 8.43 -1.64 2.74
N PRO A 29 7.72 -2.26 1.77
CA PRO A 29 6.54 -3.06 2.07
C PRO A 29 6.86 -4.19 3.05
N PRO A 30 6.03 -4.37 4.08
CA PRO A 30 6.16 -5.51 4.97
C PRO A 30 5.80 -6.82 4.24
N VAL A 31 6.40 -7.92 4.70
CA VAL A 31 6.02 -9.27 4.28
C VAL A 31 4.92 -9.76 5.22
N TYR A 32 3.66 -9.75 4.76
CA TYR A 32 2.52 -10.29 5.52
C TYR A 32 2.49 -11.82 5.45
N GLN A 33 3.41 -12.46 6.16
CA GLN A 33 3.50 -13.91 6.26
C GLN A 33 2.47 -14.45 7.26
N THR A 34 1.21 -14.44 6.84
CA THR A 34 0.08 -15.01 7.59
C THR A 34 -0.70 -15.96 6.69
N THR A 35 -1.42 -16.89 7.30
CA THR A 35 -2.35 -17.79 6.60
C THR A 35 -3.81 -17.31 6.69
N THR A 36 -4.09 -16.32 7.53
CA THR A 36 -5.44 -15.79 7.77
C THR A 36 -5.44 -14.31 8.17
N TYR A 37 -6.58 -13.64 8.04
CA TYR A 37 -6.81 -12.24 8.43
C TYR A 37 -8.02 -12.13 9.37
N ALA A 38 -8.02 -11.12 10.25
CA ALA A 38 -9.17 -10.80 11.08
C ALA A 38 -10.36 -10.37 10.20
N GLN A 39 -11.58 -10.74 10.60
CA GLN A 39 -12.81 -10.38 9.91
C GLN A 39 -13.58 -9.38 10.78
N ASP A 40 -13.92 -8.23 10.20
CA ASP A 40 -14.61 -7.15 10.91
C ASP A 40 -15.99 -7.61 11.43
N ASP A 41 -16.70 -8.44 10.65
CA ASP A 41 -18.08 -8.83 10.94
C ASP A 41 -18.23 -9.89 12.05
N LEU A 42 -17.15 -10.60 12.43
CA LEU A 42 -17.21 -11.62 13.48
C LEU A 42 -16.85 -11.05 14.87
N ALA A 43 -16.20 -9.90 14.93
CA ALA A 43 -15.78 -9.25 16.18
C ALA A 43 -16.90 -8.45 16.88
N ALA A 44 -18.06 -8.25 16.24
CA ALA A 44 -19.17 -7.45 16.77
C ALA A 44 -20.09 -8.20 17.77
N LEU A 45 -19.81 -9.46 18.09
CA LEU A 45 -20.61 -10.30 19.01
C LEU A 45 -19.96 -10.53 20.39
N ALA A 46 -18.97 -9.71 20.78
CA ALA A 46 -18.35 -9.75 22.11
C ALA A 46 -18.49 -8.42 22.85
#